data_AF-A0A6A6XB33-F1
#
_entry.id   AF-A0A6A6XB33-F1
#
_cell.length_a   1.000
_cell.length_b   1.000
_cell.length_c   1.000
_cell.angle_alpha   90.00
_cell.angle_beta   90.00
_cell.angle_gamma   90.00
#
_symmetry.space_group_name_H-M   'P 1'
#
loop_
_entity.id
_entity.type
_entity.pdbx_description
1 polymer ?
#
loop_
_entity_poly.entity_id
_entity_poly.type
_entity_poly.pdbx_seq_one_letter_code
_entity_poly.pdbx_strand_id
1 'polypeptide(L)'
;MTTSVSGLITSFSKLSFLSDSPKSPYRYRPLKGDQIRLLRLLPPTRQKGYLHTEFVECELVHVSLEDPGQFEALSYVWGPPDRTKTIQIRTGKPQLRVKVLGVTDSLFTALQNLRYASKTRILWIDQLCNNQDDKKEMNAQVKRMGDIYRQSSCTVIWLG
;
A
#
# COMPACT_ATOMS: atom_id res chain seq x y z
N MET A 1 -3.59 53.24 33.28
CA MET A 1 -2.33 52.49 33.08
C MET A 1 -2.68 51.02 33.09
N THR A 2 -2.79 50.45 31.89
CA THR A 2 -3.23 49.08 31.60
C THR A 2 -2.01 48.18 31.48
N THR A 3 -2.00 47.02 32.15
CA THR A 3 -1.22 45.87 31.67
C THR A 3 -1.90 44.56 32.05
N SER A 4 -2.48 43.92 31.03
CA SER A 4 -2.89 42.52 30.98
C SER A 4 -1.68 41.70 30.51
N VAL A 5 -1.44 40.53 31.10
CA VAL A 5 -0.46 39.56 30.59
C VAL A 5 -1.22 38.29 30.20
N SER A 6 -1.58 38.23 28.92
CA SER A 6 -2.10 37.06 28.23
C SER A 6 -0.98 36.03 28.05
N GLY A 7 -1.20 34.81 28.54
CA GLY A 7 -0.33 33.67 28.32
C GLY A 7 -0.27 33.27 26.84
N LEU A 8 0.94 33.09 26.35
CA LEU A 8 1.29 32.77 24.97
C LEU A 8 0.96 31.30 24.65
N ILE A 9 -0.08 31.07 23.84
CA ILE A 9 -0.20 29.82 23.06
C ILE A 9 0.42 30.12 21.69
N THR A 10 1.76 30.02 21.61
CA THR A 10 2.47 30.18 20.34
C THR A 10 2.40 28.89 19.54
N SER A 11 1.41 28.83 18.66
CA SER A 11 1.50 28.33 17.28
C SER A 11 2.69 27.41 16.97
N PHE A 12 2.43 26.10 16.83
CA PHE A 12 3.34 25.16 16.17
C PHE A 12 3.48 25.52 14.69
N SER A 13 4.52 26.30 14.39
CA SER A 13 4.94 26.65 13.03
C SER A 13 5.52 25.43 12.31
N LYS A 14 4.74 24.89 11.37
CA LYS A 14 5.13 24.73 9.96
C LYS A 14 6.61 24.41 9.72
N LEU A 15 6.99 23.13 9.80
CA LEU A 15 8.29 22.63 9.34
C LEU A 15 8.16 21.88 8.01
N SER A 16 8.42 22.66 6.95
CA SER A 16 8.91 22.26 5.62
C SER A 16 8.23 21.08 4.92
N PHE A 17 7.19 21.42 4.14
CA PHE A 17 6.94 20.97 2.78
C PHE A 17 7.90 19.88 2.26
N LEU A 18 7.48 18.62 2.39
CA LEU A 18 7.62 17.71 1.25
C LEU A 18 7.01 18.45 0.05
N SER A 19 7.60 18.34 -1.14
CA SER A 19 6.97 18.86 -2.36
C SER A 19 5.50 18.43 -2.37
N ASP A 20 4.61 19.37 -2.06
CA ASP A 20 3.17 19.16 -1.85
C ASP A 20 2.48 19.15 -3.21
N SER A 21 3.17 18.60 -4.20
CA SER A 21 2.57 18.31 -5.48
C SER A 21 1.56 17.20 -5.22
N PRO A 22 0.27 17.41 -5.52
CA PRO A 22 -0.74 16.38 -5.32
C PRO A 22 -0.27 15.10 -6.03
N LYS A 23 -0.04 14.06 -5.24
CA LYS A 23 0.32 12.75 -5.79
C LYS A 23 -0.88 12.29 -6.60
N SER A 24 -0.69 12.16 -7.90
CA SER A 24 -1.75 11.67 -8.79
C SER A 24 -2.15 10.23 -8.43
N PRO A 25 -3.41 9.82 -8.69
CA PRO A 25 -3.88 8.47 -8.42
C PRO A 25 -3.11 7.42 -9.21
N TYR A 26 -2.92 6.26 -8.60
CA TYR A 26 -2.38 5.08 -9.26
C TYR A 26 -3.39 4.57 -10.30
N ARG A 27 -2.88 4.15 -11.46
CA ARG A 27 -3.68 3.54 -12.51
C ARG A 27 -3.13 2.15 -12.78
N TYR A 28 -4.00 1.15 -12.68
CA TYR A 28 -3.65 -0.23 -12.99
C TYR A 28 -3.25 -0.37 -14.45
N ARG A 29 -2.15 -1.09 -14.68
CA ARG A 29 -1.80 -1.58 -16.03
C ARG A 29 -2.47 -2.93 -16.22
N PRO A 30 -3.14 -3.21 -17.36
CA PRO A 30 -3.80 -4.49 -17.58
C PRO A 30 -2.86 -5.69 -17.39
N LEU A 31 -3.38 -6.77 -16.80
CA LEU A 31 -2.70 -8.06 -16.78
C LEU A 31 -2.73 -8.69 -18.17
N LYS A 32 -1.71 -9.46 -18.52
CA LYS A 32 -1.61 -10.19 -19.79
C LYS A 32 -1.50 -11.68 -19.52
N GLY A 33 -2.17 -12.51 -20.33
CA GLY A 33 -2.07 -13.96 -20.24
C GLY A 33 -2.34 -14.48 -18.82
N ASP A 34 -1.37 -15.22 -18.27
CA ASP A 34 -1.38 -15.80 -16.94
C ASP A 34 -0.78 -14.86 -15.87
N GLN A 35 -0.64 -13.56 -16.12
CA GLN A 35 -0.03 -12.69 -15.11
C GLN A 35 -0.93 -12.51 -13.89
N ILE A 36 -0.30 -12.40 -12.73
CA ILE A 36 -0.89 -11.85 -11.49
C ILE A 36 -0.11 -10.59 -11.08
N ARG A 37 -0.67 -9.82 -10.14
CA ARG A 37 0.10 -8.77 -9.46
C ARG A 37 0.51 -9.24 -8.08
N LEU A 38 1.71 -8.87 -7.68
CA LEU A 38 2.19 -8.98 -6.32
C LEU A 38 2.49 -7.58 -5.77
N LEU A 39 2.16 -7.39 -4.51
CA LEU A 39 2.50 -6.21 -3.74
C LEU A 39 3.86 -6.43 -3.06
N ARG A 40 4.83 -5.59 -3.39
CA ARG A 40 6.08 -5.47 -2.63
C ARG A 40 5.87 -4.38 -1.58
N LEU A 41 5.59 -4.78 -0.34
CA LEU A 41 5.46 -3.90 0.81
C LEU A 41 6.88 -3.50 1.29
N LEU A 42 7.23 -2.22 1.14
CA LEU A 42 8.57 -1.72 1.41
C LEU A 42 8.76 -1.43 2.90
N PRO A 43 9.98 -1.60 3.45
CA PRO A 43 10.28 -1.18 4.82
C PRO A 43 10.11 0.34 4.96
N PRO A 44 9.93 0.87 6.19
CA PRO A 44 9.85 2.31 6.41
C PRO A 44 11.10 3.02 5.89
N THR A 45 10.91 4.13 5.18
CA THR A 45 12.03 4.93 4.65
C THR A 45 12.63 5.79 5.76
N ARG A 46 13.97 5.86 5.82
CA ARG A 46 14.68 6.85 6.65
C ARG A 46 14.92 8.11 5.85
N GLN A 47 14.44 9.24 6.34
CA GLN A 47 14.70 10.54 5.73
C GLN A 47 15.21 11.51 6.81
N LYS A 48 16.34 12.16 6.53
CA LYS A 48 17.03 13.08 7.47
C LYS A 48 17.27 12.47 8.87
N GLY A 49 17.55 11.17 8.94
CA GLY A 49 17.81 10.45 10.19
C GLY A 49 16.57 9.91 10.91
N TYR A 50 15.35 10.34 10.53
CA TYR A 50 14.10 9.90 11.14
C TYR A 50 13.45 8.77 10.35
N LEU A 51 12.87 7.81 11.05
CA LEU A 51 12.10 6.71 10.46
C LEU A 51 10.69 7.20 10.17
N HIS A 52 10.30 7.25 8.89
CA HIS A 52 8.95 7.65 8.48
C HIS A 52 8.07 6.41 8.41
N THR A 53 7.25 6.23 9.45
CA THR A 53 6.39 5.06 9.63
C THR A 53 4.93 5.35 9.31
N GLU A 54 4.57 6.62 9.23
CA GLU A 54 3.22 7.12 8.96
C GLU A 54 2.71 6.74 7.57
N PHE A 55 3.60 6.59 6.58
CA PHE A 55 3.24 6.18 5.22
C PHE A 55 3.53 4.70 4.98
N VAL A 56 2.59 4.03 4.32
CA VAL A 56 2.80 2.70 3.73
C VAL A 56 3.25 2.89 2.28
N GLU A 57 4.46 2.43 1.97
CA GLU A 57 5.03 2.48 0.63
C GLU A 57 5.11 1.07 0.03
N CYS A 58 4.68 0.95 -1.21
CA CYS A 58 4.61 -0.31 -1.92
C CYS A 58 5.05 -0.17 -3.38
N GLU A 59 5.33 -1.31 -4.01
CA GLU A 59 5.39 -1.45 -5.46
C GLU A 59 4.40 -2.54 -5.89
N LEU A 60 3.74 -2.34 -7.04
CA LEU A 60 2.92 -3.37 -7.68
C LEU A 60 3.66 -3.92 -8.89
N VAL A 61 4.01 -5.20 -8.83
CA VAL A 61 4.77 -5.89 -9.89
C VAL A 61 3.90 -6.94 -10.55
N HIS A 62 4.06 -7.09 -11.87
CA HIS A 62 3.39 -8.16 -12.62
C HIS A 62 4.34 -9.35 -12.68
N VAL A 63 3.84 -10.54 -12.39
CA VAL A 63 4.58 -11.81 -12.50
C VAL A 63 3.71 -12.85 -13.21
N SER A 64 4.32 -13.86 -13.81
CA SER A 64 3.60 -15.04 -14.31
C SER A 64 3.08 -15.86 -13.13
N LEU A 65 1.95 -16.53 -13.28
CA LEU A 65 1.47 -17.48 -12.26
C LEU A 65 2.12 -18.86 -12.41
N GLU A 66 2.78 -19.16 -13.53
CA GLU A 66 3.56 -20.39 -13.68
C GLU A 66 4.86 -20.33 -12.87
N ASP A 67 5.47 -19.14 -12.80
CA ASP A 67 6.67 -18.87 -11.98
C ASP A 67 6.56 -17.51 -11.27
N PRO A 68 5.75 -17.41 -10.20
CA PRO A 68 5.54 -16.15 -9.48
C PRO A 68 6.69 -15.78 -8.52
N GLY A 69 7.64 -16.70 -8.30
CA GLY A 69 8.59 -16.62 -7.19
C GLY A 69 7.91 -16.79 -5.82
N GLN A 70 8.61 -16.41 -4.74
CA GLN A 70 8.07 -16.51 -3.38
C GLN A 70 7.19 -15.31 -3.00
N PHE A 71 5.98 -15.60 -2.54
CA PHE A 71 5.04 -14.60 -2.01
C PHE A 71 4.11 -15.23 -0.97
N GLU A 72 3.51 -14.41 -0.13
CA GLU A 72 2.49 -14.85 0.83
C GLU A 72 1.13 -14.32 0.39
N ALA A 73 0.04 -15.04 0.65
CA ALA A 73 -1.31 -14.54 0.44
C ALA A 73 -1.83 -13.88 1.74
N LEU A 74 -2.43 -12.70 1.65
CA LEU A 74 -3.11 -12.07 2.79
C LEU A 74 -4.60 -12.42 2.77
N SER A 75 -5.09 -12.94 3.88
CA SER A 75 -6.52 -13.03 4.17
C SER A 75 -6.83 -12.13 5.37
N TYR A 76 -7.77 -11.22 5.21
CA TYR A 76 -8.13 -10.23 6.22
C TYR A 76 -9.62 -9.93 6.15
N VAL A 77 -10.18 -9.48 7.28
CA VAL A 77 -11.55 -8.97 7.30
C VAL A 77 -11.58 -7.64 6.55
N TRP A 78 -12.36 -7.56 5.47
CA TRP A 78 -12.43 -6.34 4.64
C TRP A 78 -12.88 -5.09 5.42
N GLY A 79 -13.82 -5.27 6.34
CA GLY A 79 -14.47 -4.17 7.06
C GLY A 79 -15.37 -3.32 6.14
N PRO A 80 -15.69 -2.08 6.54
CA PRO A 80 -16.39 -1.14 5.67
C PRO A 80 -15.63 -0.94 4.35
N PRO A 81 -16.32 -0.90 3.19
CA PRO A 81 -15.67 -0.83 1.88
C PRO A 81 -15.04 0.55 1.58
N ASP A 82 -15.27 1.53 2.45
CA ASP A 82 -14.79 2.89 2.29
C ASP A 82 -13.26 2.94 2.27
N ARG A 83 -12.70 3.44 1.16
CA ARG A 83 -11.26 3.61 0.97
C ARG A 83 -10.76 4.90 1.63
N THR A 84 -10.86 4.96 2.96
CA THR A 84 -10.56 6.15 3.77
C THR A 84 -9.07 6.39 3.99
N LYS A 85 -8.23 5.37 3.77
CA LYS A 85 -6.78 5.46 3.90
C LYS A 85 -6.10 5.43 2.55
N THR A 86 -4.86 5.92 2.50
CA THR A 86 -4.08 6.02 1.27
C THR A 86 -2.69 5.42 1.45
N ILE A 87 -2.30 4.55 0.53
CA ILE A 87 -0.93 4.04 0.41
C ILE A 87 -0.20 4.67 -0.77
N GLN A 88 1.12 4.59 -0.75
CA GLN A 88 1.99 5.15 -1.77
C GLN A 88 2.53 4.04 -2.67
N ILE A 89 2.25 4.13 -3.96
CA ILE A 89 2.79 3.20 -4.96
C ILE A 89 3.98 3.85 -5.67
N ARG A 90 5.18 3.31 -5.46
CA ARG A 90 6.36 3.70 -6.23
C ARG A 90 6.24 3.14 -7.65
N THR A 91 6.43 4.00 -8.65
CA THR A 91 6.37 3.61 -10.06
C THR A 91 7.65 4.06 -10.78
N GLY A 92 8.30 3.17 -11.54
CA GLY A 92 9.44 3.52 -12.41
C GLY A 92 10.74 3.95 -11.70
N LYS A 93 11.59 4.70 -12.43
CA LYS A 93 12.92 5.16 -11.99
C LYS A 93 12.82 6.28 -10.91
N PRO A 94 13.87 6.45 -10.07
CA PRO A 94 13.78 6.94 -8.68
C PRO A 94 13.24 8.35 -8.42
N GLN A 95 13.02 9.17 -9.44
CA GLN A 95 12.78 10.61 -9.28
C GLN A 95 11.39 11.05 -9.73
N LEU A 96 10.60 10.17 -10.37
CA LEU A 96 9.30 10.55 -10.92
C LEU A 96 8.24 9.48 -10.66
N ARG A 97 7.37 9.87 -9.72
CA ARG A 97 5.95 9.48 -9.56
C ARG A 97 5.69 8.37 -8.55
N VAL A 98 5.82 8.74 -7.28
CA VAL A 98 4.97 8.15 -6.24
C VAL A 98 3.51 8.46 -6.62
N LYS A 99 2.70 7.41 -6.73
CA LYS A 99 1.24 7.50 -6.93
C LYS A 99 0.53 7.16 -5.63
N VAL A 100 -0.75 7.51 -5.53
CA VAL A 100 -1.58 7.18 -4.37
C VAL A 100 -2.67 6.19 -4.75
N LEU A 101 -2.97 5.27 -3.84
CA LEU A 101 -4.05 4.31 -3.99
C LEU A 101 -4.84 4.23 -2.68
N GLY A 102 -6.16 4.36 -2.79
CA GLY A 102 -7.06 4.25 -1.65
C GLY A 102 -7.22 2.79 -1.21
N VAL A 103 -7.23 2.55 0.10
CA VAL A 103 -7.42 1.24 0.72
C VAL A 103 -8.38 1.35 1.90
N THR A 104 -8.99 0.24 2.31
CA THR A 104 -9.78 0.24 3.55
C THR A 104 -8.90 0.48 4.78
N ASP A 105 -9.51 0.92 5.87
CA ASP A 105 -8.84 1.08 7.16
C ASP A 105 -8.26 -0.25 7.67
N SER A 106 -9.01 -1.34 7.52
CA SER A 106 -8.57 -2.69 7.90
C SER A 106 -7.31 -3.10 7.13
N LEU A 107 -7.29 -2.90 5.80
CA LEU A 107 -6.11 -3.23 5.01
C LEU A 107 -4.92 -2.32 5.35
N PHE A 108 -5.15 -1.03 5.56
CA PHE A 108 -4.08 -0.11 5.93
C PHE A 108 -3.41 -0.54 7.24
N THR A 109 -4.21 -0.86 8.26
CA THR A 109 -3.73 -1.34 9.56
C THR A 109 -2.99 -2.66 9.42
N ALA A 110 -3.51 -3.61 8.63
CA ALA A 110 -2.81 -4.86 8.33
C ALA A 110 -1.44 -4.60 7.70
N LEU A 111 -1.36 -3.75 6.67
CA LEU A 111 -0.11 -3.42 6.00
C LEU A 111 0.91 -2.75 6.93
N GLN A 112 0.47 -1.87 7.84
CA GLN A 112 1.36 -1.25 8.82
C GLN A 112 1.99 -2.29 9.76
N ASN A 113 1.19 -3.23 10.26
CA ASN A 113 1.64 -4.25 11.21
C ASN A 113 2.43 -5.39 10.55
N LEU A 114 2.10 -5.74 9.30
CA LEU A 114 2.76 -6.80 8.55
C LEU A 114 4.08 -6.34 7.90
N ARG A 115 4.33 -5.03 7.84
CA ARG A 115 5.55 -4.45 7.27
C ARG A 115 6.76 -4.79 8.12
N TYR A 116 7.77 -5.38 7.50
CA TYR A 116 9.06 -5.61 8.16
C TYR A 116 9.85 -4.31 8.31
N ALA A 117 10.68 -4.23 9.36
CA ALA A 117 11.47 -3.05 9.66
C ALA A 117 12.58 -2.75 8.63
N SER A 118 13.13 -3.78 7.99
CA SER A 118 14.35 -3.65 7.16
C SER A 118 14.30 -4.37 5.81
N LYS A 119 13.29 -5.20 5.54
CA LYS A 119 13.18 -5.97 4.30
C LYS A 119 11.84 -5.79 3.62
N THR A 120 11.81 -5.94 2.30
CA THR A 120 10.56 -5.97 1.54
C THR A 120 9.79 -7.26 1.85
N ARG A 121 8.48 -7.15 2.03
CA ARG A 121 7.57 -8.29 2.12
C ARG A 121 6.77 -8.41 0.81
N ILE A 122 6.63 -9.62 0.27
CA ILE A 122 5.93 -9.84 -1.00
C ILE A 122 4.59 -10.51 -0.70
N LEU A 123 3.50 -9.83 -1.02
CA LEU A 123 2.15 -10.23 -0.68
C LEU A 123 1.28 -10.29 -1.94
N TRP A 124 0.36 -11.25 -2.00
CA TRP A 124 -0.84 -11.15 -2.81
C TRP A 124 -2.01 -10.72 -1.94
N ILE A 125 -2.73 -9.67 -2.34
CA ILE A 125 -3.84 -9.08 -1.60
C ILE A 125 -4.96 -8.76 -2.59
N ASP A 126 -6.13 -9.36 -2.43
CA ASP A 126 -7.26 -9.22 -3.33
C ASP A 126 -7.64 -7.77 -3.69
N GLN A 127 -7.67 -6.85 -2.71
CA GLN A 127 -8.02 -5.44 -2.94
C GLN A 127 -6.98 -4.70 -3.79
N LEU A 128 -5.69 -5.06 -3.68
CA LEU A 128 -4.59 -4.32 -4.30
C LEU A 128 -4.04 -4.99 -5.55
N CYS A 129 -4.00 -6.31 -5.59
CA CYS A 129 -3.44 -7.09 -6.70
C CYS A 129 -4.44 -7.24 -7.86
N ASN A 130 -5.73 -7.02 -7.59
CA ASN A 130 -6.79 -7.03 -8.60
C ASN A 130 -7.27 -5.60 -8.85
N ASN A 131 -7.49 -5.25 -10.11
CA ASN A 131 -8.14 -3.99 -10.46
C ASN A 131 -9.66 -4.10 -10.18
N GLN A 132 -10.07 -3.63 -9.01
CA GLN A 132 -11.45 -3.68 -8.52
C GLN A 132 -12.44 -2.90 -9.42
N ASP A 133 -11.94 -1.95 -10.21
CA ASP A 133 -12.78 -1.14 -11.11
C ASP A 133 -12.97 -1.82 -12.48
N ASP A 134 -12.24 -2.92 -12.77
CA ASP A 134 -12.39 -3.73 -13.97
C ASP A 134 -13.02 -5.09 -13.63
N LYS A 135 -14.34 -5.21 -13.85
CA LYS A 135 -15.10 -6.44 -13.59
C LYS A 135 -14.59 -7.65 -14.39
N LYS A 136 -14.04 -7.45 -15.59
CA LYS A 136 -13.51 -8.57 -16.39
C LYS A 136 -12.24 -9.11 -15.76
N GLU A 137 -11.35 -8.22 -15.34
CA GLU A 137 -10.13 -8.60 -14.63
C GLU A 137 -10.44 -9.25 -13.28
N MET A 138 -11.33 -8.63 -12.49
CA MET A 138 -11.76 -9.15 -11.19
C MET A 138 -12.30 -10.57 -11.32
N ASN A 139 -13.22 -10.82 -12.25
CA ASN A 139 -13.79 -12.15 -12.46
C ASN A 139 -12.75 -13.18 -12.91
N ALA A 140 -11.77 -12.77 -13.73
CA ALA A 140 -10.67 -13.64 -14.13
C ALA A 140 -9.75 -13.99 -12.94
N GLN A 141 -9.48 -13.03 -12.05
CA GLN A 141 -8.66 -13.25 -10.87
C GLN A 141 -9.37 -14.13 -9.83
N VAL A 142 -10.68 -13.96 -9.63
CA VAL A 142 -11.47 -14.81 -8.72
C VAL A 142 -11.36 -16.28 -9.12
N LYS A 143 -11.43 -16.59 -10.42
CA LYS A 143 -11.25 -17.96 -10.93
C LYS A 143 -9.86 -18.55 -10.63
N ARG A 144 -8.86 -17.69 -10.42
CA ARG A 144 -7.46 -18.06 -10.19
C ARG A 144 -7.06 -17.99 -8.72
N MET A 145 -7.96 -17.55 -7.83
CA MET A 145 -7.64 -17.43 -6.40
C MET A 145 -7.17 -18.77 -5.83
N GLY A 146 -7.83 -19.88 -6.16
CA GLY A 146 -7.42 -21.20 -5.69
C GLY A 146 -5.94 -21.51 -5.98
N ASP A 147 -5.50 -21.24 -7.20
CA ASP A 147 -4.11 -21.44 -7.62
C ASP A 147 -3.17 -20.46 -6.93
N ILE A 148 -3.56 -19.19 -6.80
CA ILE A 148 -2.75 -18.16 -6.13
C ILE A 148 -2.51 -18.51 -4.66
N TYR A 149 -3.55 -18.91 -3.92
CA TYR A 149 -3.40 -19.34 -2.53
C TYR A 149 -2.57 -20.62 -2.43
N ARG A 150 -2.76 -21.58 -3.34
CA ARG A 150 -1.99 -22.82 -3.39
C ARG A 150 -0.50 -22.60 -3.65
N GLN A 151 -0.16 -21.62 -4.50
CA GLN A 151 1.23 -21.30 -4.84
C GLN A 151 1.90 -20.35 -3.86
N SER A 152 1.12 -19.67 -3.01
CA SER A 152 1.70 -18.84 -1.95
C SER A 152 2.50 -19.70 -0.95
N SER A 153 3.61 -19.16 -0.45
CA SER A 153 4.44 -19.83 0.57
C SER A 153 3.65 -20.10 1.85
N CYS A 154 2.74 -19.20 2.19
CA CYS A 154 1.77 -19.35 3.27
C CYS A 154 0.62 -18.36 3.09
N THR A 155 -0.45 -18.58 3.85
CA THR A 155 -1.52 -17.59 4.03
C THR A 155 -1.37 -16.91 5.38
N VAL A 156 -1.25 -15.58 5.35
CA VAL A 156 -1.25 -14.72 6.53
C VAL A 156 -2.68 -14.34 6.84
N ILE A 157 -3.14 -14.67 8.04
CA ILE A 157 -4.47 -14.29 8.52
C ILE A 157 -4.35 -13.04 9.38
N TRP A 158 -5.10 -11.99 9.06
CA TRP A 158 -5.19 -10.75 9.83
C TRP A 158 -6.59 -10.57 10.40
N LEU A 159 -6.70 -10.49 11.73
CA LEU A 159 -7.99 -10.45 12.45
C LEU A 159 -8.34 -9.07 13.04
N GLY A 160 -7.46 -8.07 12.91
CA GLY A 160 -7.63 -6.74 13.52
C GLY A 160 -6.71 -6.52 14.71
#